data_AF-A0A7X6UL55-F1
#
_entry.id   AF-A0A7X6UL55-F1
#
_cell.length_a   1.000
_cell.length_b   1.000
_cell.length_c   1.000
_cell.angle_alpha   90.00
_cell.angle_beta   90.00
_cell.angle_gamma   90.00
#
_symmetry.space_group_name_H-M   'P 1'
#
loop_
_entity.id
_entity.type
_entity.pdbx_description
1 polymer ?
#
loop_
_entity_poly.entity_id
_entity_poly.type
_entity_poly.pdbx_seq_one_letter_code
_entity_poly.pdbx_strand_id
1 'polypeptide(L)'
;MLTISEVAAKFNISNQQVHELVNYGYLSVARVNRSENKSITYLFSEDDVLQLDVPSVLAEIRDAPRQNLKQQAHLQKEFTKAKGVMNYFDNLLDTASAIPEGELLIICYYLLHLNHYAKTYEEHRDYLYKLKNQTLQKMFQLYPDYIKTQYLDGPDRVKVWLCEDCKENARNSGISYNSYVKKDLACLKCTVQLLEPKYYSLIEFFIQMANYRFIFHLPHQIAARWVKNIGEMKQGVRK
;
A
#
# COMPACT_ATOMS: atom_id res chain seq x y z
N MET A 1 12.28 3.66 30.55
CA MET A 1 11.79 4.29 29.30
C MET A 1 11.28 5.67 29.65
N LEU A 2 11.57 6.68 28.85
CA LEU A 2 11.26 8.09 29.16
C LEU A 2 10.27 8.67 28.15
N THR A 3 9.36 9.52 28.60
CA THR A 3 8.51 10.38 27.77
C THR A 3 9.26 11.62 27.31
N ILE A 4 8.69 12.39 26.38
CA ILE A 4 9.24 13.68 25.93
C ILE A 4 9.51 14.62 27.12
N SER A 5 8.58 14.71 28.06
CA SER A 5 8.71 15.63 29.21
C SER A 5 9.75 15.16 30.21
N GLU A 6 9.95 13.85 30.36
CA GLU A 6 11.01 13.29 31.21
C GLU A 6 12.40 13.48 30.57
N VAL A 7 12.52 13.34 29.24
CA VAL A 7 13.77 13.68 28.53
C VAL A 7 14.05 15.18 28.64
N ALA A 8 13.04 16.03 28.44
CA ALA A 8 13.16 17.49 28.56
C ALA A 8 13.67 17.91 29.95
N ALA A 9 13.06 17.36 31.01
CA ALA A 9 13.47 17.60 32.38
C ALA A 9 14.90 17.10 32.66
N LYS A 10 15.26 15.91 32.14
CA LYS A 10 16.57 15.28 32.37
C LYS A 10 17.74 16.09 31.80
N PHE A 11 17.57 16.73 30.64
CA PHE A 11 18.61 17.55 30.01
C PHE A 11 18.40 19.07 30.18
N ASN A 12 17.39 19.47 30.95
CA ASN A 12 17.00 20.87 31.12
C ASN A 12 16.78 21.59 29.77
N ILE A 13 16.08 20.92 28.85
CA ILE A 13 15.71 21.44 27.53
C ILE A 13 14.18 21.51 27.39
N SER A 14 13.68 22.24 26.40
CA SER A 14 12.24 22.29 26.13
C SER A 14 11.73 21.01 25.45
N ASN A 15 10.44 20.71 25.63
CA ASN A 15 9.76 19.65 24.86
C ASN A 15 9.93 19.84 23.35
N GLN A 16 9.99 21.11 22.88
CA GLN A 16 10.23 21.43 21.47
C GLN A 16 11.63 20.96 21.02
N GLN A 17 12.66 21.16 21.83
CA GLN A 17 14.01 20.69 21.51
C GLN A 17 14.10 19.16 21.53
N VAL A 18 13.35 18.48 22.41
CA VAL A 18 13.23 17.01 22.34
C VAL A 18 12.55 16.58 21.04
N HIS A 19 11.50 17.29 20.61
CA HIS A 19 10.91 17.06 19.29
C HIS A 19 11.92 17.30 18.16
N GLU A 20 12.79 18.31 18.25
CA GLU A 20 13.87 18.53 17.28
C GLU A 20 14.85 17.35 17.25
N LEU A 21 15.29 16.83 18.39
CA LEU A 21 16.16 15.63 18.44
C LEU A 21 15.53 14.42 17.73
N VAL A 22 14.22 14.21 17.92
CA VAL A 22 13.48 13.14 17.24
C VAL A 22 13.34 13.43 15.75
N ASN A 23 13.00 14.66 15.38
CA ASN A 23 12.79 15.06 13.99
C ASN A 23 14.08 15.01 13.15
N TYR A 24 15.23 15.27 13.78
CA TYR A 24 16.54 15.17 13.15
C TYR A 24 17.16 13.77 13.25
N GLY A 25 16.44 12.80 13.83
CA GLY A 25 16.85 11.39 13.87
C GLY A 25 17.93 11.06 14.90
N TYR A 26 18.33 12.03 15.72
CA TYR A 26 19.30 11.83 16.80
C TYR A 26 18.70 11.07 17.98
N LEU A 27 17.37 11.12 18.14
CA LEU A 27 16.67 10.37 19.17
C LEU A 27 15.56 9.51 18.56
N SER A 28 15.71 8.19 18.68
CA SER A 28 14.76 7.22 18.12
C SER A 28 13.61 6.91 19.09
N VAL A 29 12.39 6.86 18.57
CA VAL A 29 11.22 6.44 19.35
C VAL A 29 11.26 4.93 19.53
N ALA A 30 11.57 4.48 20.74
CA ALA A 30 11.68 3.06 21.07
C ALA A 30 10.30 2.39 21.20
N ARG A 31 9.29 3.13 21.69
CA ARG A 31 7.91 2.62 21.78
C ARG A 31 6.91 3.76 21.66
N VAL A 32 5.76 3.45 21.08
CA VAL A 32 4.61 4.36 21.04
C VAL A 32 3.53 3.80 21.95
N ASN A 33 3.17 4.54 23.01
CA ASN A 33 2.03 4.21 23.84
C ASN A 33 0.82 5.03 23.39
N ARG A 34 -0.34 4.37 23.39
CA ARG A 34 -1.63 5.00 23.15
C ARG A 34 -2.43 4.95 24.44
N SER A 35 -2.87 6.11 24.91
CA SER A 35 -3.79 6.19 26.05
C SER A 35 -5.24 6.01 25.61
N GLU A 36 -6.13 5.75 26.57
CA GLU A 36 -7.57 5.54 26.33
C GLU A 36 -8.25 6.72 25.63
N ASN A 37 -7.73 7.94 25.79
CA ASN A 37 -8.19 9.14 25.10
C ASN A 37 -7.52 9.35 23.72
N LYS A 38 -6.90 8.32 23.13
CA LYS A 38 -6.21 8.34 21.82
C LYS A 38 -5.02 9.31 21.73
N SER A 39 -4.51 9.79 22.86
CA SER A 39 -3.28 10.55 22.87
C SER A 39 -2.09 9.62 22.61
N ILE A 40 -1.16 10.09 21.78
CA ILE A 40 0.05 9.34 21.42
C ILE A 40 1.19 9.84 22.29
N THR A 41 1.75 8.95 23.09
CA THR A 41 2.94 9.22 23.91
C THR A 41 4.13 8.48 23.31
N TYR A 42 5.16 9.22 22.91
CA TYR A 42 6.43 8.62 22.51
C TYR A 42 7.26 8.28 23.73
N LEU A 43 7.81 7.06 23.74
CA LEU A 43 8.71 6.55 24.75
C LEU A 43 10.08 6.30 24.13
N PHE A 44 11.10 6.74 24.85
CA PHE A 44 12.51 6.64 24.48
C PHE A 44 13.22 5.66 25.40
N SER A 45 14.19 4.92 24.85
CA SER A 45 15.09 4.10 25.65
C SER A 45 15.91 4.99 26.58
N GLU A 46 16.08 4.58 27.84
CA GLU A 46 16.93 5.33 28.76
C GLU A 46 18.40 5.29 28.34
N ASP A 47 18.84 4.15 27.79
CA ASP A 47 20.22 3.96 27.33
C ASP A 47 20.52 4.85 26.12
N ASP A 48 19.62 4.88 25.13
CA ASP A 48 19.78 5.73 23.94
C ASP A 48 19.81 7.22 24.31
N VAL A 49 18.96 7.61 25.27
CA VAL A 49 18.88 8.97 25.77
C VAL A 49 20.16 9.36 26.53
N LEU A 50 20.75 8.45 27.32
CA LEU A 50 21.98 8.71 28.09
C LEU A 50 23.24 8.76 27.23
N GLN A 51 23.27 8.03 26.12
CA GLN A 51 24.39 8.03 25.18
C GLN A 51 24.40 9.24 24.24
N LEU A 52 23.31 10.01 24.22
CA LEU A 52 23.14 11.15 23.33
C LEU A 52 23.81 12.41 23.89
N ASP A 53 24.75 12.98 23.14
CA ASP A 53 25.34 14.29 23.43
C ASP A 53 24.37 15.41 23.02
N VAL A 54 23.35 15.61 23.86
CA VAL A 54 22.24 16.54 23.62
C VAL A 54 22.73 17.97 23.32
N PRO A 55 23.67 18.58 24.06
CA PRO A 55 24.16 19.92 23.76
C PRO A 55 24.81 20.05 22.38
N SER A 56 25.69 19.11 22.01
CA SER A 56 26.40 19.15 20.72
C SER A 56 25.44 18.94 19.55
N VAL A 57 24.49 18.01 19.70
CA VAL A 57 23.46 17.76 18.70
C VAL A 57 22.54 18.97 18.53
N LEU A 58 22.13 19.63 19.61
CA LEU A 58 21.30 20.84 19.51
C LEU A 58 22.06 22.01 18.88
N ALA A 59 23.38 22.11 19.06
CA ALA A 59 24.21 23.09 18.36
C ALA A 59 24.28 22.77 16.85
N GLU A 60 24.50 21.50 16.49
CA GLU A 60 24.50 21.04 15.10
C GLU A 60 23.14 21.30 14.41
N ILE A 61 22.03 21.08 15.11
CA ILE A 61 20.66 21.37 14.65
C ILE A 61 20.49 22.87 14.33
N ARG A 62 21.05 23.75 15.16
CA ARG A 62 20.98 25.21 14.98
C ARG A 62 21.84 25.71 13.83
N ASP A 63 22.98 25.08 13.61
CA ASP A 63 23.98 25.49 12.61
C ASP A 63 23.77 24.83 11.24
N ALA A 64 22.79 23.92 11.11
CA ALA A 64 22.53 23.17 9.88
C ALA A 64 22.15 24.09 8.68
N PRO A 65 22.83 23.96 7.51
CA PRO A 65 22.56 24.78 6.34
C PRO A 65 21.22 24.44 5.66
N ARG A 66 20.65 25.42 4.94
CA ARG A 66 19.31 25.35 4.29
C ARG A 66 19.07 24.17 3.32
N GLN A 67 20.11 23.44 2.90
CA GLN A 67 19.94 22.22 2.11
C GLN A 67 19.43 21.04 2.95
N ASN A 68 19.78 20.97 4.23
CA ASN A 68 19.23 19.98 5.17
C ASN A 68 17.73 20.25 5.45
N LEU A 69 17.26 21.50 5.36
CA LEU A 69 15.83 21.83 5.48
C LEU A 69 14.93 21.14 4.43
N LYS A 70 15.44 20.80 3.24
CA LYS A 70 14.65 20.10 2.21
C LYS A 70 14.49 18.61 2.50
N GLN A 71 15.56 17.95 2.96
CA GLN A 71 15.48 16.57 3.46
C GLN A 71 14.65 16.51 4.76
N GLN A 72 14.76 17.51 5.63
CA GLN A 72 13.94 17.65 6.85
C GLN A 72 12.45 17.87 6.54
N ALA A 73 12.12 18.75 5.59
CA ALA A 73 10.74 18.92 5.15
C ALA A 73 10.19 17.62 4.54
N HIS A 74 11.03 16.80 3.90
CA HIS A 74 10.65 15.48 3.41
C HIS A 74 10.34 14.52 4.56
N LEU A 75 11.26 14.33 5.51
CA LEU A 75 11.09 13.44 6.66
C LEU A 75 9.93 13.87 7.57
N GLN A 76 9.78 15.17 7.84
CA GLN A 76 8.66 15.71 8.60
C GLN A 76 7.32 15.51 7.86
N LYS A 77 7.31 15.64 6.53
CA LYS A 77 6.14 15.34 5.71
C LYS A 77 5.82 13.85 5.73
N GLU A 78 6.82 12.97 5.73
CA GLU A 78 6.64 11.53 5.88
C GLU A 78 6.11 11.15 7.27
N PHE A 79 6.63 11.75 8.32
CA PHE A 79 6.15 11.53 9.69
C PHE A 79 4.71 12.04 9.88
N THR A 80 4.40 13.24 9.37
CA THR A 80 3.04 13.80 9.42
C THR A 80 2.07 12.94 8.62
N LYS A 81 2.50 12.41 7.46
CA LYS A 81 1.73 11.42 6.69
C LYS A 81 1.51 10.15 7.50
N ALA A 82 2.55 9.59 8.12
CA ALA A 82 2.44 8.39 8.94
C ALA A 82 1.47 8.59 10.11
N LYS A 83 1.56 9.72 10.82
CA LYS A 83 0.62 10.10 11.88
C LYS A 83 -0.80 10.25 11.35
N GLY A 84 -0.96 10.85 10.17
CA GLY A 84 -2.26 10.96 9.48
C GLY A 84 -2.86 9.60 9.14
N VAL A 85 -2.06 8.66 8.64
CA VAL A 85 -2.47 7.28 8.36
C VAL A 85 -2.86 6.54 9.63
N MET A 86 -2.09 6.71 10.72
CA MET A 86 -2.40 6.10 12.01
C MET A 86 -3.73 6.61 12.58
N ASN A 87 -3.94 7.93 12.56
CA ASN A 87 -5.19 8.53 13.01
C ASN A 87 -6.38 8.11 12.14
N TYR A 88 -6.19 8.00 10.82
CA TYR A 88 -7.21 7.49 9.91
C TYR A 88 -7.59 6.04 10.25
N PHE A 89 -6.60 5.20 10.49
CA PHE A 89 -6.81 3.82 10.87
C PHE A 89 -7.54 3.69 12.22
N ASP A 90 -7.17 4.49 13.21
CA ASP A 90 -7.84 4.49 14.52
C ASP A 90 -9.32 4.90 14.37
N ASN A 91 -9.59 5.98 13.63
CA ASN A 91 -10.96 6.40 13.33
C ASN A 91 -11.75 5.33 12.56
N LEU A 92 -11.10 4.59 11.66
CA LEU A 92 -11.72 3.49 10.94
C LEU A 92 -12.11 2.36 11.89
N LEU A 93 -11.23 1.98 12.83
CA LEU A 93 -11.52 0.94 13.82
C LEU A 93 -12.68 1.34 14.74
N ASP A 94 -12.73 2.60 15.16
CA ASP A 94 -13.86 3.10 15.96
C ASP A 94 -15.16 3.11 15.15
N THR A 95 -15.09 3.48 13.88
CA THR A 95 -16.27 3.46 13.01
C THR A 95 -16.74 2.03 12.75
N ALA A 96 -15.80 1.11 12.56
CA ALA A 96 -16.08 -0.30 12.36
C ALA A 96 -16.71 -0.93 13.60
N SER A 97 -16.23 -0.62 14.82
CA SER A 97 -16.81 -1.16 16.05
C SER A 97 -18.25 -0.69 16.32
N ALA A 98 -18.66 0.43 15.72
CA ALA A 98 -19.99 0.99 15.85
C ALA A 98 -21.03 0.45 14.85
N ILE A 99 -20.63 -0.34 13.85
CA ILE A 99 -21.54 -0.88 12.82
C ILE A 99 -21.57 -2.41 12.82
N PRO A 100 -22.72 -3.04 12.51
CA PRO A 100 -22.83 -4.51 12.46
C PRO A 100 -21.85 -5.15 11.47
N GLU A 101 -21.56 -4.48 10.35
CA GLU A 101 -20.66 -4.94 9.29
C GLU A 101 -19.20 -4.55 9.54
N GLY A 102 -18.84 -4.18 10.77
CA GLY A 102 -17.52 -3.65 11.14
C GLY A 102 -16.37 -4.55 10.74
N GLU A 103 -16.52 -5.86 10.97
CA GLU A 103 -15.52 -6.85 10.58
C GLU A 103 -15.28 -6.83 9.07
N LEU A 104 -16.35 -6.80 8.27
CA LEU A 104 -16.25 -6.76 6.81
C LEU A 104 -15.57 -5.47 6.32
N LEU A 105 -15.83 -4.33 6.97
CA LEU A 105 -15.15 -3.06 6.70
C LEU A 105 -13.64 -3.16 6.96
N ILE A 106 -13.23 -3.74 8.09
CA ILE A 106 -11.82 -3.95 8.44
C ILE A 106 -11.13 -4.87 7.43
N ILE A 107 -11.78 -5.97 7.04
CA ILE A 107 -11.24 -6.89 6.03
C ILE A 107 -11.03 -6.16 4.69
N CYS A 108 -12.02 -5.37 4.25
CA CYS A 108 -11.92 -4.59 3.01
C CYS A 108 -10.76 -3.58 3.06
N TYR A 109 -10.56 -2.92 4.20
CA TYR A 109 -9.43 -2.02 4.40
C TYR A 109 -8.09 -2.73 4.24
N TYR A 110 -7.88 -3.88 4.89
CA TYR A 110 -6.63 -4.62 4.73
C TYR A 110 -6.43 -5.15 3.31
N LEU A 111 -7.50 -5.61 2.65
CA LEU A 111 -7.43 -6.04 1.26
C LEU A 111 -7.04 -4.92 0.29
N LEU A 112 -7.47 -3.67 0.55
CA LEU A 112 -7.08 -2.50 -0.23
C LEU A 112 -5.55 -2.33 -0.25
N HIS A 113 -4.91 -2.50 0.91
CA HIS A 113 -3.47 -2.33 1.04
C HIS A 113 -2.66 -3.53 0.53
N LEU A 114 -3.24 -4.73 0.58
CA LEU A 114 -2.55 -5.97 0.21
C LEU A 114 -1.98 -5.93 -1.22
N ASN A 115 -2.71 -5.37 -2.19
CA ASN A 115 -2.21 -5.27 -3.58
C ASN A 115 -1.03 -4.30 -3.72
N HIS A 116 -0.99 -3.25 -2.89
CA HIS A 116 0.17 -2.37 -2.84
C HIS A 116 1.37 -3.12 -2.27
N TYR A 117 1.20 -3.83 -1.14
CA TYR A 117 2.27 -4.61 -0.53
C TYR A 117 2.82 -5.72 -1.42
N ALA A 118 1.98 -6.42 -2.19
CA ALA A 118 2.42 -7.46 -3.12
C ALA A 118 3.27 -6.91 -4.30
N LYS A 119 3.17 -5.60 -4.59
CA LYS A 119 4.01 -4.91 -5.58
C LYS A 119 5.30 -4.38 -4.98
N THR A 120 5.24 -3.91 -3.74
CA THR A 120 6.39 -3.34 -3.01
C THR A 120 7.35 -4.42 -2.52
N TYR A 121 6.83 -5.53 -2.00
CA TYR A 121 7.62 -6.63 -1.44
C TYR A 121 7.51 -7.85 -2.35
N GLU A 122 8.36 -7.91 -3.37
CA GLU A 122 8.31 -8.93 -4.41
C GLU A 122 8.56 -10.35 -3.86
N GLU A 123 9.42 -10.48 -2.86
CA GLU A 123 9.71 -11.70 -2.12
C GLU A 123 8.48 -12.31 -1.42
N HIS A 124 7.48 -11.49 -1.12
CA HIS A 124 6.23 -11.91 -0.46
C HIS A 124 5.03 -11.95 -1.40
N ARG A 125 5.23 -11.65 -2.70
CA ARG A 125 4.17 -11.48 -3.68
C ARG A 125 3.22 -12.68 -3.75
N ASP A 126 3.75 -13.89 -3.87
CA ASP A 126 2.95 -15.10 -4.06
C ASP A 126 2.12 -15.42 -2.82
N TYR A 127 2.72 -15.27 -1.64
CA TYR A 127 2.04 -15.43 -0.36
C TYR A 127 0.89 -14.42 -0.22
N LEU A 128 1.14 -13.15 -0.51
CA LEU A 128 0.14 -12.10 -0.42
C LEU A 128 -1.01 -12.33 -1.40
N TYR A 129 -0.75 -12.67 -2.66
CA TYR A 129 -1.83 -12.98 -3.61
C TYR A 129 -2.64 -14.21 -3.21
N LYS A 130 -2.00 -15.24 -2.63
CA LYS A 130 -2.71 -16.39 -2.06
C LYS A 130 -3.63 -15.96 -0.91
N LEU A 131 -3.13 -15.11 0.00
CA LEU A 131 -3.90 -14.58 1.11
C LEU A 131 -5.11 -13.77 0.62
N LYS A 132 -4.92 -12.89 -0.37
CA LYS A 132 -6.02 -12.15 -1.01
C LYS A 132 -7.11 -13.09 -1.53
N ASN A 133 -6.73 -14.16 -2.23
CA ASN A 133 -7.69 -15.13 -2.75
C ASN A 133 -8.46 -15.83 -1.62
N GLN A 134 -7.76 -16.29 -0.58
CA GLN A 134 -8.38 -16.96 0.57
C GLN A 134 -9.34 -16.03 1.33
N THR A 135 -8.94 -14.78 1.54
CA THR A 135 -9.76 -13.78 2.21
C THR A 135 -11.01 -13.46 1.40
N LEU A 136 -10.89 -13.21 0.09
CA LEU A 136 -12.05 -12.97 -0.77
C LEU A 136 -12.99 -14.18 -0.83
N GLN A 137 -12.45 -15.40 -0.87
CA GLN A 137 -13.26 -16.61 -0.84
C GLN A 137 -14.08 -16.72 0.45
N LYS A 138 -13.43 -16.53 1.61
CA LYS A 138 -14.12 -16.56 2.91
C LYS A 138 -15.16 -15.44 3.03
N MET A 139 -14.81 -14.22 2.62
CA MET A 139 -15.75 -13.10 2.62
C MET A 139 -16.97 -13.38 1.75
N PHE A 140 -16.77 -13.91 0.55
CA PHE A 140 -17.87 -14.25 -0.37
C PHE A 140 -18.84 -15.28 0.22
N GLN A 141 -18.34 -16.20 1.05
CA GLN A 141 -19.16 -17.21 1.72
C GLN A 141 -19.87 -16.68 2.97
N LEU A 142 -19.20 -15.81 3.74
CA LEU A 142 -19.71 -15.30 5.02
C LEU A 142 -20.65 -14.11 4.85
N TYR A 143 -20.46 -13.30 3.81
CA TYR A 143 -21.16 -12.04 3.59
C TYR A 143 -21.82 -11.96 2.19
N PRO A 144 -22.61 -12.98 1.78
CA PRO A 144 -23.16 -13.02 0.43
C PRO A 144 -24.07 -11.82 0.11
N ASP A 145 -24.81 -11.32 1.10
CA ASP A 145 -25.76 -10.21 0.92
C ASP A 145 -25.08 -8.88 0.56
N TYR A 146 -23.81 -8.73 0.95
CA TYR A 146 -23.02 -7.52 0.73
C TYR A 146 -22.20 -7.57 -0.55
N ILE A 147 -22.10 -8.73 -1.21
CA ILE A 147 -21.14 -8.97 -2.29
C ILE A 147 -21.87 -9.35 -3.58
N LYS A 148 -21.73 -8.47 -4.58
CA LYS A 148 -22.17 -8.76 -5.95
C LYS A 148 -20.97 -9.08 -6.82
N THR A 149 -21.11 -10.08 -7.68
CA THR A 149 -20.05 -10.49 -8.60
C THR A 149 -20.39 -10.18 -10.04
N GLN A 150 -19.38 -9.79 -10.82
CA GLN A 150 -19.47 -9.58 -12.25
C GLN A 150 -18.29 -10.27 -12.93
N TYR A 151 -18.54 -10.91 -14.08
CA TYR A 151 -17.46 -11.38 -14.93
C TYR A 151 -17.05 -10.28 -15.90
N LEU A 152 -15.77 -9.96 -15.92
CA LEU A 152 -15.16 -9.02 -16.84
C LEU A 152 -14.38 -9.80 -17.89
N ASP A 153 -14.88 -9.80 -19.10
CA ASP A 153 -14.22 -10.47 -20.22
C ASP A 153 -13.01 -9.65 -20.65
N GLY A 154 -11.83 -10.26 -20.58
CA GLY A 154 -10.57 -9.66 -20.99
C GLY A 154 -10.33 -9.89 -22.47
N PRO A 155 -9.72 -8.92 -23.18
CA PRO A 155 -9.34 -9.16 -24.57
C PRO A 155 -8.30 -10.27 -24.64
N ASP A 156 -8.43 -11.15 -25.63
CA ASP A 156 -7.35 -12.03 -26.04
C ASP A 156 -6.22 -11.13 -26.55
N ARG A 157 -5.07 -11.17 -25.88
CA ARG A 157 -3.88 -10.43 -26.32
C ARG A 157 -2.78 -11.40 -26.64
N VAL A 158 -2.01 -11.05 -27.65
CA VAL A 158 -0.72 -11.66 -27.91
C VAL A 158 0.34 -10.91 -27.12
N LYS A 159 1.26 -11.66 -26.52
CA LYS A 159 2.49 -11.09 -25.97
C LYS A 159 3.56 -11.14 -27.05
N VAL A 160 4.01 -9.97 -27.50
CA VAL A 160 5.04 -9.87 -28.52
C VAL A 160 6.38 -9.51 -27.87
N TRP A 161 7.38 -10.36 -28.07
CA TRP A 161 8.75 -10.12 -27.67
C TRP A 161 9.53 -9.57 -28.86
N LEU A 162 9.88 -8.29 -28.79
CA LEU A 162 10.65 -7.63 -29.84
C LEU A 162 12.07 -8.22 -29.93
N CYS A 163 12.55 -8.48 -31.15
CA CYS A 163 13.97 -8.71 -31.40
C CYS A 163 14.79 -7.43 -31.15
N GLU A 164 16.11 -7.53 -31.07
CA GLU A 164 16.97 -6.36 -30.82
C GLU A 164 16.80 -5.29 -31.89
N ASP A 165 16.71 -5.66 -33.18
CA ASP A 165 16.45 -4.73 -34.29
C ASP A 165 15.18 -3.88 -34.05
N CYS A 166 14.08 -4.52 -33.63
CA CYS A 166 12.83 -3.82 -33.36
C CYS A 166 12.88 -2.97 -32.07
N LYS A 167 13.64 -3.40 -31.04
CA LYS A 167 13.86 -2.59 -29.83
C LYS A 167 14.64 -1.33 -30.17
N GLU A 168 15.67 -1.44 -30.99
CA GLU A 168 16.48 -0.30 -31.44
C GLU A 168 15.65 0.66 -32.29
N ASN A 169 14.88 0.15 -33.25
CA ASN A 169 13.96 0.97 -34.06
C ASN A 169 12.92 1.69 -33.20
N ALA A 170 12.36 1.04 -32.18
CA ALA A 170 11.42 1.66 -31.26
C ALA A 170 12.06 2.81 -30.47
N ARG A 171 13.29 2.62 -29.98
CA ARG A 171 14.08 3.66 -29.28
C ARG A 171 14.40 4.83 -30.21
N ASN A 172 14.89 4.56 -31.42
CA ASN A 172 15.22 5.58 -32.42
C ASN A 172 14.00 6.39 -32.85
N SER A 173 12.82 5.78 -32.81
CA SER A 173 11.55 6.44 -33.12
C SER A 173 10.90 7.14 -31.91
N GLY A 174 11.50 7.05 -30.71
CA GLY A 174 10.91 7.59 -29.47
C GLY A 174 9.60 6.91 -29.04
N ILE A 175 9.36 5.67 -29.48
CA ILE A 175 8.12 4.92 -29.22
C ILE A 175 8.38 3.86 -28.14
N SER A 176 7.49 3.74 -27.15
CA SER A 176 7.57 2.64 -26.18
C SER A 176 7.35 1.27 -26.86
N TYR A 177 7.96 0.20 -26.36
CA TYR A 177 7.80 -1.13 -26.96
C TYR A 177 6.33 -1.57 -27.04
N ASN A 178 5.53 -1.27 -26.01
CA ASN A 178 4.09 -1.55 -26.02
C ASN A 178 3.37 -0.80 -27.15
N SER A 179 3.70 0.48 -27.36
CA SER A 179 3.12 1.27 -28.45
C SER A 179 3.61 0.81 -29.82
N TYR A 180 4.86 0.32 -29.90
CA TYR A 180 5.45 -0.22 -31.13
C TYR A 180 4.72 -1.49 -31.57
N VAL A 181 4.45 -2.40 -30.63
CA VAL A 181 3.66 -3.61 -30.87
C VAL A 181 2.22 -3.28 -31.25
N LYS A 182 1.57 -2.32 -30.56
CA LYS A 182 0.19 -1.90 -30.86
C LYS A 182 0.01 -1.26 -32.24
N LYS A 183 1.09 -0.80 -32.87
CA LYS A 183 1.10 -0.24 -34.23
C LYS A 183 1.45 -1.29 -35.30
N ASP A 184 1.49 -2.57 -34.93
CA ASP A 184 1.86 -3.69 -35.81
C ASP A 184 3.23 -3.52 -36.49
N LEU A 185 4.19 -2.88 -35.80
CA LEU A 185 5.55 -2.65 -36.30
C LEU A 185 6.52 -3.79 -35.98
N ALA A 186 6.06 -4.85 -35.32
CA ALA A 186 6.88 -6.01 -34.99
C ALA A 186 7.21 -6.83 -36.25
N CYS A 187 8.48 -7.19 -36.43
CA CYS A 187 8.91 -7.99 -37.58
C CYS A 187 8.75 -9.50 -37.34
N LEU A 188 8.98 -10.31 -38.39
CA LEU A 188 8.89 -11.79 -38.33
C LEU A 188 9.88 -12.45 -37.36
N LYS A 189 10.97 -11.76 -36.96
CA LYS A 189 11.91 -12.26 -35.94
C LYS A 189 11.40 -12.06 -34.52
N CYS A 190 10.33 -11.28 -34.33
CA CYS A 190 9.73 -11.06 -33.01
C CYS A 190 8.91 -12.28 -32.61
N THR A 191 9.05 -12.72 -31.36
CA THR A 191 8.32 -13.90 -30.88
C THR A 191 6.92 -13.48 -30.44
N VAL A 192 5.90 -14.01 -31.11
CA VAL A 192 4.50 -13.82 -30.75
C VAL A 192 4.04 -15.02 -29.92
N GLN A 193 3.73 -14.77 -28.65
CA GLN A 193 3.11 -15.75 -27.77
C GLN A 193 1.61 -15.47 -27.70
N LEU A 194 0.80 -16.39 -28.21
CA LEU A 194 -0.63 -16.42 -27.92
C LEU A 194 -0.80 -16.68 -26.43
N LEU A 195 -1.40 -15.73 -25.72
CA LEU A 195 -1.78 -15.97 -24.33
C LEU A 195 -3.01 -16.87 -24.31
N GLU A 196 -3.14 -17.64 -23.23
CA GLU A 196 -4.30 -18.50 -23.04
C GLU A 196 -5.60 -17.67 -23.11
N PRO A 197 -6.68 -18.23 -23.69
CA PRO A 197 -7.98 -17.59 -23.67
C PRO A 197 -8.35 -17.17 -22.24
N LYS A 198 -8.93 -15.98 -22.09
CA LYS A 198 -9.34 -15.42 -20.79
C LYS A 198 -8.22 -15.14 -19.80
N TYR A 199 -6.95 -15.10 -20.25
CA TYR A 199 -5.81 -14.73 -19.40
C TYR A 199 -6.00 -13.37 -18.72
N TYR A 200 -6.64 -12.42 -19.43
CA TYR A 200 -6.98 -11.10 -18.90
C TYR A 200 -8.40 -11.00 -18.33
N SER A 201 -9.18 -12.07 -18.32
CA SER A 201 -10.52 -12.03 -17.75
C SER A 201 -10.47 -12.02 -16.23
N LEU A 202 -11.38 -11.29 -15.60
CA LEU A 202 -11.44 -11.11 -14.14
C LEU A 202 -12.84 -11.43 -13.63
N ILE A 203 -12.91 -11.87 -12.37
CA ILE A 203 -14.12 -11.76 -11.56
C ILE A 203 -13.97 -10.52 -10.69
N GLU A 204 -14.94 -9.62 -10.80
CA GLU A 204 -15.06 -8.41 -10.01
C GLU A 204 -16.02 -8.65 -8.84
N PHE A 205 -15.59 -8.28 -7.64
CA PHE A 205 -16.33 -8.39 -6.39
C PHE A 205 -16.68 -6.98 -5.92
N PHE A 206 -17.94 -6.61 -6.07
CA PHE A 206 -18.50 -5.37 -5.56
C PHE A 206 -19.01 -5.60 -4.14
N ILE A 207 -18.32 -5.03 -3.16
CA ILE A 207 -18.76 -5.03 -1.76
C ILE A 207 -19.39 -3.69 -1.46
N GLN A 208 -20.64 -3.71 -0.97
CA GLN A 208 -21.36 -2.51 -0.59
C GLN A 208 -21.94 -2.68 0.82
N MET A 209 -21.56 -1.80 1.74
CA MET A 209 -22.06 -1.77 3.12
C MET A 209 -22.34 -0.32 3.50
N ALA A 210 -23.56 0.01 3.93
CA ALA A 210 -23.94 1.37 4.31
C ALA A 210 -23.42 2.43 3.31
N ASN A 211 -22.45 3.25 3.72
CA ASN A 211 -21.81 4.33 2.94
C ASN A 211 -20.48 3.92 2.27
N TYR A 212 -20.07 2.66 2.37
CA TYR A 212 -18.80 2.15 1.87
C TYR A 212 -19.00 1.29 0.62
N ARG A 213 -18.06 1.43 -0.32
CA ARG A 213 -18.02 0.67 -1.56
C ARG A 213 -16.59 0.25 -1.84
N PHE A 214 -16.39 -1.04 -2.03
CA PHE A 214 -15.11 -1.62 -2.42
C PHE A 214 -15.27 -2.48 -3.67
N ILE A 215 -14.22 -2.49 -4.48
CA ILE A 215 -14.14 -3.31 -5.67
C ILE A 215 -12.82 -4.06 -5.62
N PHE A 216 -12.90 -5.39 -5.65
CA PHE A 216 -11.74 -6.25 -5.76
C PHE A 216 -11.84 -7.14 -6.98
N HIS A 217 -10.68 -7.54 -7.51
CA HIS A 217 -10.59 -8.40 -8.68
C HIS A 217 -9.77 -9.64 -8.39
N LEU A 218 -10.19 -10.76 -8.97
CA LEU A 218 -9.37 -11.95 -9.11
C LEU A 218 -9.33 -12.38 -10.58
N PRO A 219 -8.18 -12.91 -11.05
CA PRO A 219 -8.12 -13.59 -12.34
C PRO A 219 -9.17 -14.68 -12.45
N HIS A 220 -9.80 -14.80 -13.62
CA HIS A 220 -10.83 -15.81 -13.88
C HIS A 220 -10.36 -17.21 -13.51
N GLN A 221 -9.14 -17.60 -13.91
CA GLN A 221 -8.56 -18.92 -13.63
C GLN A 221 -8.40 -19.22 -12.13
N ILE A 222 -8.27 -18.18 -11.29
CA ILE A 222 -8.16 -18.31 -9.84
C ILE A 222 -9.55 -18.38 -9.21
N ALA A 223 -10.44 -17.45 -9.58
CA ALA A 223 -11.78 -17.35 -9.03
C ALA A 223 -12.69 -18.54 -9.43
N ALA A 224 -12.55 -19.05 -10.65
CA ALA A 224 -13.34 -20.18 -11.16
C ALA A 224 -13.19 -21.48 -10.36
N ARG A 225 -12.17 -21.58 -9.50
CA ARG A 225 -11.97 -22.72 -8.60
C ARG A 225 -13.02 -22.79 -7.48
N TRP A 226 -13.67 -21.68 -7.15
CA TRP A 226 -14.59 -21.60 -6.02
C TRP A 226 -15.82 -20.71 -6.25
N VAL A 227 -15.81 -19.83 -7.23
CA VAL A 227 -16.98 -19.07 -7.68
C VAL A 227 -17.78 -19.94 -8.66
N LYS A 228 -18.98 -20.36 -8.26
CA LYS A 228 -19.89 -21.15 -9.10
C LYS A 228 -20.64 -20.24 -10.08
N ASN A 229 -21.17 -20.83 -11.15
CA ASN A 229 -22.07 -20.20 -12.13
C ASN A 229 -21.53 -18.91 -12.77
N ILE A 230 -20.21 -18.83 -13.03
CA ILE A 230 -19.60 -17.67 -13.69
C ILE A 230 -20.25 -17.36 -15.04
N GLY A 231 -20.69 -18.39 -15.78
CA GLY A 231 -21.38 -18.23 -17.06
C GLY A 231 -22.74 -17.53 -16.98
N GLU A 232 -23.37 -17.50 -15.80
CA GLU A 232 -24.66 -16.85 -15.55
C GLU A 232 -24.49 -15.43 -15.00
N MET A 233 -23.26 -15.04 -14.65
CA MET A 233 -22.98 -13.71 -14.11
C MET A 233 -23.16 -12.63 -15.16
N LYS A 234 -23.52 -11.43 -14.69
CA LYS A 234 -23.49 -10.23 -15.51
C LYS A 234 -22.12 -10.11 -16.18
N GLN A 235 -22.14 -9.92 -17.49
CA GLN A 235 -20.94 -9.78 -18.30
C GLN A 235 -20.61 -8.30 -18.46
N GLY A 236 -19.33 -7.95 -18.31
CA GLY A 236 -18.78 -6.64 -18.67
C GLY A 236 -17.55 -6.78 -19.54
N VAL A 237 -17.25 -5.74 -20.30
CA VAL A 237 -16.03 -5.69 -21.13
C VAL A 237 -14.92 -5.01 -20.32
N ARG A 238 -13.77 -5.68 -20.19
CA ARG A 238 -12.56 -5.06 -19.66
C ARG A 238 -11.87 -4.28 -20.79
N LYS A 239 -11.90 -2.96 -20.72
CA LYS A 239 -11.20 -2.07 -21.68
C LYS A 239 -9.68 -2.09 -21.48
#